data_AF-A0A1S4DPL1-F1
#
_entry.id   AF-A0A1S4DPL1-F1
#
_cell.length_a   1.000
_cell.length_b   1.000
_cell.length_c   1.000
_cell.angle_alpha   90.00
_cell.angle_beta   90.00
_cell.angle_gamma   90.00
#
_symmetry.space_group_name_H-M   'P 1'
#
loop_
_entity.id
_entity.type
_entity.pdbx_description
1 polymer ?
#
loop_
_entity_poly.entity_id
_entity_poly.type
_entity_poly.pdbx_seq_one_letter_code
_entity_poly.pdbx_strand_id
1 'polypeptide(L)'
;MPKSYFNNRFNNVIKPHFCFMTIEEVTRGYVYRSIANKWAASRQKLWYEFKDPLKTKYEIINNVLVGITRDQWTSFVNYRYKEETQNMCKRNAENRKKQTVPHTGGSKPNSRRRAEMMAETGSKPRRAQLYLAIHTKKDASYVNEQAKEICSSYAVSGLVSPTNTRRSSGASNPSDNH
;
A
#
# COMPACT_ATOMS: atom_id res chain seq x y z
N MET A 1 -11.86 -17.97 -4.08
CA MET A 1 -13.15 -17.70 -4.76
C MET A 1 -13.12 -18.41 -6.11
N PRO A 2 -14.12 -19.26 -6.43
CA PRO A 2 -14.16 -19.94 -7.72
C PRO A 2 -14.09 -18.95 -8.89
N LYS A 3 -13.31 -19.29 -9.92
CA LYS A 3 -13.09 -18.41 -11.08
C LYS A 3 -14.40 -18.16 -11.85
N SER A 4 -15.26 -19.17 -11.94
CA SER A 4 -16.60 -19.07 -12.55
C SER A 4 -17.48 -18.05 -11.84
N TYR A 5 -17.58 -18.14 -10.50
CA TYR A 5 -18.34 -17.20 -9.68
C TYR A 5 -17.81 -15.76 -9.84
N PHE A 6 -16.48 -15.58 -9.74
CA PHE A 6 -15.88 -14.27 -9.96
C PHE A 6 -16.20 -13.70 -11.34
N ASN A 7 -16.06 -14.51 -12.39
CA ASN A 7 -16.30 -14.07 -13.75
C ASN A 7 -17.75 -13.64 -13.97
N ASN A 8 -18.70 -14.39 -13.41
CA ASN A 8 -20.13 -14.04 -13.45
C ASN A 8 -20.39 -12.70 -12.76
N ARG A 9 -19.92 -12.52 -11.51
CA ARG A 9 -20.09 -11.27 -10.77
C ARG A 9 -19.39 -10.09 -11.43
N PHE A 10 -18.21 -10.32 -12.00
CA PHE A 10 -17.50 -9.30 -12.76
C PHE A 10 -18.33 -8.82 -13.95
N ASN A 11 -18.87 -9.74 -14.75
CA ASN A 11 -19.64 -9.39 -15.96
C ASN A 11 -20.98 -8.74 -15.67
N ASN A 12 -21.71 -9.26 -14.68
CA ASN A 12 -23.11 -8.90 -14.50
C ASN A 12 -23.32 -7.81 -13.46
N VAL A 13 -22.32 -7.54 -12.60
CA VAL A 13 -22.44 -6.55 -11.52
C VAL A 13 -21.38 -5.47 -11.64
N ILE A 14 -20.12 -5.83 -11.87
CA ILE A 14 -19.05 -4.83 -11.84
C ILE A 14 -18.95 -4.11 -13.18
N LYS A 15 -18.82 -4.85 -14.29
CA LYS A 15 -18.64 -4.29 -15.63
C LYS A 15 -19.71 -3.26 -16.03
N PRO A 16 -21.02 -3.43 -15.70
CA PRO A 16 -22.05 -2.46 -16.08
C PRO A 16 -21.97 -1.13 -15.31
N HIS A 17 -21.38 -1.11 -14.11
CA HIS A 17 -21.36 0.06 -13.23
C HIS A 17 -20.05 0.85 -13.29
N PHE A 18 -19.03 0.35 -13.99
CA PHE A 18 -17.70 0.97 -14.02
C PHE A 18 -17.18 1.09 -15.45
N CYS A 19 -16.63 2.26 -15.79
CA CYS A 19 -15.90 2.46 -17.04
C CYS A 19 -14.44 2.05 -16.85
N PHE A 20 -13.98 1.08 -17.64
CA PHE A 20 -12.59 0.62 -17.62
C PHE A 20 -11.90 1.01 -18.92
N MET A 21 -10.83 1.80 -18.83
CA MET A 21 -10.05 2.27 -19.99
C MET A 21 -8.86 1.36 -20.34
N THR A 22 -8.82 0.14 -19.80
CA THR A 22 -7.75 -0.83 -20.01
C THR A 22 -8.34 -2.16 -20.50
N ILE A 23 -7.47 -3.03 -21.03
CA ILE A 23 -7.90 -4.35 -21.49
C ILE A 23 -8.55 -5.16 -20.36
N GLU A 24 -9.58 -5.94 -20.72
CA GLU A 24 -10.45 -6.60 -19.76
C GLU A 24 -9.70 -7.56 -18.82
N GLU A 25 -8.68 -8.25 -19.34
CA GLU A 25 -7.87 -9.18 -18.55
C GLU A 25 -7.14 -8.48 -17.38
N VAL A 26 -6.53 -7.32 -17.67
CA VAL A 26 -5.87 -6.49 -16.64
C VAL A 26 -6.88 -5.99 -15.62
N THR A 27 -8.05 -5.56 -16.10
CA THR A 27 -9.14 -5.10 -15.23
C THR A 27 -9.64 -6.20 -14.30
N ARG A 28 -9.90 -7.40 -14.84
CA ARG A 28 -10.30 -8.58 -14.04
C ARG A 28 -9.25 -8.88 -12.97
N GLY A 29 -7.98 -8.89 -13.35
CA GLY A 29 -6.87 -9.11 -12.42
C GLY A 29 -6.81 -8.06 -11.31
N TYR A 30 -7.06 -6.79 -11.63
CA TYR A 30 -7.13 -5.71 -10.65
C TYR A 30 -8.30 -5.87 -9.68
N VAL A 31 -9.51 -6.08 -10.21
CA VAL A 31 -10.74 -6.22 -9.42
C VAL A 31 -10.67 -7.44 -8.50
N TYR A 32 -10.21 -8.58 -9.02
CA TYR A 32 -10.01 -9.79 -8.22
C TYR A 32 -9.10 -9.52 -7.02
N ARG A 33 -7.96 -8.87 -7.26
CA ARG A 33 -6.98 -8.53 -6.22
C ARG A 33 -7.54 -7.56 -5.20
N SER A 34 -8.32 -6.57 -5.64
CA SER A 34 -9.02 -5.64 -4.74
C SER A 34 -9.98 -6.36 -3.81
N ILE A 35 -10.81 -7.28 -4.34
CA ILE A 35 -11.74 -8.10 -3.55
C ILE A 35 -10.96 -9.01 -2.59
N ALA A 36 -9.91 -9.69 -3.07
CA ALA A 36 -9.09 -10.56 -2.25
C ALA A 36 -8.42 -9.82 -1.08
N ASN A 37 -7.94 -8.60 -1.31
CA ASN A 37 -7.35 -7.75 -0.28
C ASN A 37 -8.38 -7.34 0.78
N LYS A 38 -9.57 -6.90 0.35
CA LYS A 38 -10.68 -6.57 1.27
C LYS A 38 -11.11 -7.78 2.09
N TRP A 39 -11.21 -8.93 1.47
CA TRP A 39 -11.50 -10.20 2.15
C TRP A 39 -10.42 -10.57 3.17
N ALA A 40 -9.15 -10.47 2.81
CA ALA A 40 -8.04 -10.73 3.72
C ALA A 40 -8.06 -9.80 4.94
N ALA A 41 -8.28 -8.49 4.71
CA ALA A 41 -8.40 -7.50 5.78
C ALA A 41 -9.60 -7.79 6.70
N SER A 42 -10.76 -8.11 6.12
CA SER A 42 -11.96 -8.47 6.90
C SER A 42 -11.73 -9.69 7.77
N ARG A 43 -11.12 -10.76 7.24
CA ARG A 43 -10.79 -11.96 8.03
C ARG A 43 -9.79 -11.67 9.14
N GLN A 44 -8.84 -10.78 8.89
CA GLN A 44 -7.86 -10.40 9.90
C GLN A 44 -8.51 -9.61 11.04
N LYS A 45 -9.36 -8.63 10.71
CA LYS A 45 -10.15 -7.88 11.69
C LYS A 45 -11.03 -8.82 12.51
N LEU A 46 -11.76 -9.71 11.84
CA LEU A 46 -12.57 -10.73 12.48
C LEU A 46 -11.76 -11.56 13.47
N TRP A 47 -10.58 -12.04 13.07
CA TRP A 47 -9.74 -12.79 13.99
C TRP A 47 -9.34 -11.99 15.22
N TYR A 48 -9.02 -10.70 15.10
CA TYR A 48 -8.66 -9.89 16.27
C TYR A 48 -9.83 -9.64 17.21
N GLU A 49 -11.04 -9.51 16.70
CA GLU A 49 -12.26 -9.34 17.51
C GLU A 49 -12.63 -10.61 18.29
N PHE A 50 -12.43 -11.79 17.68
CA PHE A 50 -12.86 -13.06 18.26
C PHE A 50 -11.76 -13.87 18.94
N LYS A 51 -10.48 -13.55 18.67
CA LYS A 51 -9.37 -14.20 19.36
C LYS A 51 -9.29 -13.66 20.77
N ASP A 52 -9.80 -14.45 21.70
CA ASP A 52 -9.63 -14.24 23.12
C ASP A 52 -8.50 -15.18 23.64
N PRO A 53 -7.39 -14.65 24.17
CA PRO A 53 -6.34 -15.47 24.79
C PRO A 53 -6.81 -16.34 25.94
N LEU A 54 -7.93 -15.98 26.59
CA LEU A 54 -8.50 -16.70 27.72
C LEU A 54 -9.42 -17.85 27.29
N LYS A 55 -9.84 -17.87 26.02
CA LYS A 55 -10.71 -18.93 25.49
C LYS A 55 -9.92 -20.04 24.83
N THR A 56 -10.37 -21.26 25.05
CA THR A 56 -9.89 -22.43 24.33
C THR A 56 -10.32 -22.39 22.86
N LYS A 57 -9.59 -23.13 22.02
CA LYS A 57 -9.95 -23.31 20.61
C LYS A 57 -11.38 -23.83 20.43
N TYR A 58 -11.83 -24.75 21.30
CA TYR A 58 -13.17 -25.32 21.23
C TYR A 58 -14.28 -24.30 21.55
N GLU A 59 -14.07 -23.47 22.57
CA GLU A 59 -15.00 -22.38 22.89
C GLU A 59 -15.08 -21.37 21.74
N ILE A 60 -13.96 -21.05 21.08
CA ILE A 60 -13.95 -20.19 19.90
C ILE A 60 -14.72 -20.83 18.74
N ILE A 61 -14.54 -22.14 18.49
CA ILE A 61 -15.28 -22.87 17.44
C ILE A 61 -16.79 -22.88 17.72
N ASN A 62 -17.20 -23.00 18.97
CA ASN A 62 -18.62 -23.04 19.35
C ASN A 62 -19.31 -21.67 19.25
N ASN A 63 -18.55 -20.57 19.31
CA ASN A 63 -19.04 -19.21 19.11
C ASN A 63 -19.17 -18.88 17.60
N VAL A 64 -20.08 -19.57 16.90
CA VAL A 64 -20.34 -19.37 15.46
C VAL A 64 -21.03 -18.03 15.22
N LEU A 65 -20.56 -17.29 14.22
CA LEU A 65 -21.05 -15.95 13.90
C LEU A 65 -22.27 -15.98 13.01
N VAL A 66 -23.19 -15.04 13.25
CA VAL A 66 -24.36 -14.82 12.41
C VAL A 66 -23.90 -14.55 10.97
N GLY A 67 -24.42 -15.31 10.02
CA GLY A 67 -24.10 -15.19 8.60
C GLY A 67 -22.86 -15.99 8.13
N ILE A 68 -22.19 -16.75 9.01
CA ILE A 68 -21.11 -17.67 8.63
C ILE A 68 -21.54 -19.10 8.99
N THR A 69 -21.35 -20.06 8.09
CA THR A 69 -21.70 -21.45 8.40
C THR A 69 -20.72 -22.03 9.42
N ARG A 70 -21.19 -22.97 10.26
CA ARG A 70 -20.35 -23.63 11.27
C ARG A 70 -19.11 -24.26 10.66
N ASP A 71 -19.22 -24.87 9.49
CA ASP A 71 -18.10 -25.53 8.80
C ASP A 71 -17.05 -24.52 8.34
N GLN A 72 -17.49 -23.39 7.76
CA GLN A 72 -16.59 -22.31 7.36
C GLN A 72 -15.87 -21.70 8.56
N TRP A 73 -16.58 -21.46 9.65
CA TRP A 73 -16.01 -20.95 10.89
C TRP A 73 -14.99 -21.91 11.49
N THR A 74 -15.37 -23.18 11.62
CA THR A 74 -14.51 -24.24 12.16
C THR A 74 -13.25 -24.40 11.32
N SER A 75 -13.38 -24.42 9.98
CA SER A 75 -12.25 -24.46 9.05
C SER A 75 -11.32 -23.26 9.23
N PHE A 76 -11.87 -22.05 9.38
CA PHE A 76 -11.09 -20.84 9.61
C PHE A 76 -10.34 -20.87 10.95
N VAL A 77 -11.00 -21.25 12.04
CA VAL A 77 -10.35 -21.35 13.36
C VAL A 77 -9.26 -22.42 13.34
N ASN A 78 -9.53 -23.59 12.77
CA ASN A 78 -8.52 -24.64 12.58
C ASN A 78 -7.30 -24.15 11.80
N TYR A 79 -7.52 -23.42 10.70
CA TYR A 79 -6.45 -22.82 9.91
C TYR A 79 -5.60 -21.84 10.74
N ARG A 80 -6.21 -21.01 11.60
CA ARG A 80 -5.49 -20.02 12.43
C ARG A 80 -4.68 -20.65 13.57
N TYR A 81 -5.14 -21.79 14.09
CA TYR A 81 -4.45 -22.56 15.12
C TYR A 81 -3.43 -23.57 14.54
N LYS A 82 -3.41 -23.81 13.23
CA LYS A 82 -2.38 -24.64 12.60
C LYS A 82 -0.99 -24.05 12.89
N GLU A 83 -0.07 -24.90 13.34
CA GLU A 83 1.27 -24.48 13.75
C GLU A 83 2.01 -23.74 12.62
N GLU A 84 1.95 -24.26 11.40
CA GLU A 84 2.50 -23.63 10.20
C GLU A 84 2.01 -22.18 10.03
N THR A 85 0.71 -21.94 10.22
CA THR A 85 0.10 -20.60 10.11
C THR A 85 0.65 -19.68 11.20
N GLN A 86 0.73 -20.18 12.44
CA GLN A 86 1.26 -19.40 13.56
C GLN A 86 2.73 -19.04 13.36
N ASN A 87 3.55 -20.00 12.90
CA ASN A 87 4.97 -19.79 12.62
C ASN A 87 5.16 -18.79 11.48
N MET A 88 4.36 -18.87 10.42
CA MET A 88 4.35 -17.87 9.36
C MET A 88 3.97 -16.47 9.88
N CYS A 89 2.94 -16.35 10.74
CA CYS A 89 2.56 -15.09 11.34
C CYS A 89 3.66 -14.49 12.23
N LYS A 90 4.30 -15.31 13.07
CA LYS A 90 5.44 -14.91 13.90
C LYS A 90 6.60 -14.39 13.04
N ARG A 91 7.01 -15.16 12.03
CA ARG A 91 8.07 -14.75 11.10
C ARG A 91 7.75 -13.44 10.37
N ASN A 92 6.51 -13.25 9.94
CA ASN A 92 6.08 -12.01 9.30
C ASN A 92 6.09 -10.81 10.26
N ALA A 93 5.79 -11.02 11.55
CA ALA A 93 5.90 -10.00 12.58
C ALA A 93 7.38 -9.62 12.82
N GLU A 94 8.27 -10.61 12.93
CA GLU A 94 9.71 -10.37 13.08
C GLU A 94 10.31 -9.67 11.85
N ASN A 95 9.92 -10.07 10.64
CA ASN A 95 10.35 -9.38 9.42
C ASN A 95 9.87 -7.93 9.37
N ARG A 96 8.66 -7.64 9.87
CA ARG A 96 8.15 -6.27 9.98
C ARG A 96 8.96 -5.44 10.97
N LYS A 97 9.37 -6.00 12.10
CA LYS A 97 10.26 -5.32 13.07
C LYS A 97 11.62 -4.97 12.47
N LYS A 98 12.12 -5.80 11.55
CA LYS A 98 13.38 -5.55 10.81
C LYS A 98 13.26 -4.43 9.76
N GLN A 99 12.06 -3.95 9.42
CA GLN A 99 11.88 -2.83 8.51
C GLN A 99 12.21 -1.52 9.22
N THR A 100 13.49 -1.14 9.23
CA THR A 100 13.98 0.03 9.96
C THR A 100 13.86 1.35 9.19
N VAL A 101 13.68 1.31 7.86
CA VAL A 101 13.58 2.51 7.02
C VAL A 101 12.21 2.53 6.33
N PRO A 102 11.15 3.04 7.00
CA PRO A 102 9.83 3.10 6.40
C PRO A 102 9.75 4.20 5.34
N HIS A 103 8.97 3.96 4.28
CA HIS A 103 8.69 4.98 3.27
C HIS A 103 7.51 5.87 3.73
N THR A 104 7.54 7.15 3.36
CA THR A 104 6.52 8.18 3.61
C THR A 104 5.49 8.29 2.47
N GLY A 105 5.68 7.53 1.39
CA GLY A 105 4.85 7.60 0.20
C GLY A 105 3.38 7.14 0.36
N GLY A 106 2.99 6.54 1.48
CA GLY A 106 1.62 6.04 1.64
C GLY A 106 1.14 5.16 0.46
N SER A 107 -0.15 5.21 0.14
CA SER A 107 -0.76 4.34 -0.88
C SER A 107 -0.62 4.82 -2.33
N LYS A 108 -0.04 6.00 -2.59
CA LYS A 108 0.15 6.49 -3.97
C LYS A 108 1.22 5.60 -4.65
N PRO A 109 0.98 5.09 -5.87
CA PRO A 109 1.95 4.26 -6.57
C PRO A 109 3.12 5.07 -7.10
N ASN A 110 4.30 4.45 -7.18
CA ASN A 110 5.52 5.07 -7.69
C ASN A 110 5.42 5.52 -9.16
N SER A 111 4.62 4.84 -9.99
CA SER A 111 4.37 5.26 -11.38
C SER A 111 3.73 6.65 -11.44
N ARG A 112 2.71 6.88 -10.61
CA ARG A 112 2.00 8.15 -10.53
C ARG A 112 2.91 9.25 -9.98
N ARG A 113 3.71 8.95 -8.95
CA ARG A 113 4.75 9.88 -8.46
C ARG A 113 5.75 10.26 -9.54
N ARG A 114 6.24 9.28 -10.31
CA ARG A 114 7.18 9.55 -11.39
C ARG A 114 6.58 10.48 -12.45
N ALA A 115 5.31 10.29 -12.79
CA ALA A 115 4.61 11.16 -13.73
C ALA A 115 4.46 12.59 -13.18
N GLU A 116 4.06 12.73 -11.91
CA GLU A 116 3.97 14.04 -11.22
C GLU A 116 5.34 14.75 -11.21
N MET A 117 6.40 14.08 -10.78
CA MET A 117 7.76 14.65 -10.76
C MET A 117 8.26 15.01 -12.16
N MET A 118 7.91 14.23 -13.18
CA MET A 118 8.27 14.52 -14.58
C MET A 118 7.52 15.73 -15.12
N ALA A 119 6.25 15.92 -14.73
CA ALA A 119 5.49 17.11 -15.08
C ALA A 119 6.07 18.37 -14.41
N GLU A 120 6.54 18.27 -13.17
CA GLU A 120 7.15 19.39 -12.43
C GLU A 120 8.55 19.76 -12.94
N THR A 121 9.40 18.77 -13.24
CA THR A 121 10.81 19.01 -13.59
C THR A 121 11.09 18.96 -15.10
N GLY A 122 10.10 18.58 -15.91
CA GLY A 122 10.26 18.37 -17.36
C GLY A 122 11.14 17.17 -17.74
N SER A 123 11.65 16.40 -16.76
CA SER A 123 12.59 15.31 -16.98
C SER A 123 12.22 14.06 -16.17
N LYS A 124 12.61 12.90 -16.68
CA LYS A 124 12.28 11.63 -16.01
C LYS A 124 13.09 11.49 -14.71
N PRO A 125 12.43 11.34 -13.54
CA PRO A 125 13.14 11.23 -12.27
C PRO A 125 13.99 9.96 -12.19
N ARG A 126 15.22 10.12 -11.73
CA ARG A 126 16.15 9.02 -11.40
C ARG A 126 15.64 8.24 -10.19
N ARG A 127 16.19 7.03 -10.00
CA ARG A 127 15.81 6.17 -8.86
C ARG A 127 16.12 6.83 -7.51
N ALA A 128 17.25 7.53 -7.40
CA ALA A 128 17.62 8.28 -6.20
C ALA A 128 16.62 9.40 -5.90
N GLN A 129 16.28 10.24 -6.88
CA GLN A 129 15.25 11.30 -6.72
C GLN A 129 13.91 10.74 -6.24
N LEU A 130 13.45 9.63 -6.83
CA LEU A 130 12.23 8.98 -6.36
C LEU A 130 12.37 8.44 -4.93
N TYR A 131 13.53 7.89 -4.56
CA TYR A 131 13.80 7.40 -3.22
C TYR A 131 13.72 8.53 -2.19
N LEU A 132 14.36 9.68 -2.42
CA LEU A 132 14.28 10.84 -1.53
C LEU A 132 12.81 11.29 -1.37
N ALA A 133 12.09 11.43 -2.47
CA ALA A 133 10.69 11.87 -2.43
C ALA A 133 9.74 10.93 -1.65
N ILE A 134 10.09 9.65 -1.49
CA ILE A 134 9.29 8.70 -0.71
C ILE A 134 9.88 8.38 0.67
N HIS A 135 10.99 8.99 1.08
CA HIS A 135 11.58 8.84 2.42
C HIS A 135 11.73 10.16 3.18
N THR A 136 11.37 11.27 2.53
CA THR A 136 11.22 12.59 3.15
C THR A 136 9.73 12.89 3.37
N LYS A 137 9.38 13.51 4.49
CA LYS A 137 8.03 13.98 4.78
C LYS A 137 7.78 15.33 4.09
N LYS A 138 6.53 15.81 4.12
CA LYS A 138 6.14 17.10 3.49
C LYS A 138 6.82 18.32 4.12
N ASP A 139 7.15 18.24 5.40
CA ASP A 139 7.90 19.25 6.18
C ASP A 139 9.42 19.15 5.97
N ALA A 140 9.87 18.38 4.98
CA ALA A 140 11.27 18.04 4.71
C ALA A 140 11.98 17.24 5.83
N SER A 141 11.27 16.82 6.89
CA SER A 141 11.85 15.97 7.94
C SER A 141 11.95 14.51 7.51
N TYR A 142 12.86 13.77 8.13
CA TYR A 142 13.01 12.34 7.90
C TYR A 142 12.19 11.53 8.91
N VAL A 143 11.86 10.30 8.55
CA VAL A 143 11.12 9.37 9.42
C VAL A 143 11.95 8.87 10.60
N ASN A 144 13.27 8.74 10.41
CA ASN A 144 14.26 8.39 11.42
C ASN A 144 15.67 8.72 10.94
N GLU A 145 16.66 8.55 11.82
CA GLU A 145 18.06 8.90 11.53
C GLU A 145 18.66 8.01 10.43
N GLN A 146 18.35 6.71 10.40
CA GLN A 146 18.83 5.82 9.33
C GLN A 146 18.35 6.27 7.94
N ALA A 147 17.10 6.69 7.81
CA ALA A 147 16.57 7.24 6.56
C ALA A 147 17.32 8.51 6.15
N LYS A 148 17.66 9.37 7.13
CA LYS A 148 18.42 10.61 6.91
C LYS A 148 19.85 10.34 6.45
N GLU A 149 20.54 9.38 7.05
CA GLU A 149 21.89 8.95 6.64
C GLU A 149 21.89 8.45 5.19
N ILE A 150 20.96 7.55 4.84
CA ILE A 150 20.83 7.02 3.49
C ILE A 150 20.51 8.15 2.49
N CYS A 151 19.55 9.02 2.80
CA CYS A 151 19.20 10.14 1.91
C CYS A 151 20.38 11.11 1.73
N SER A 152 21.11 11.42 2.80
CA SER A 152 22.32 12.26 2.75
C SER A 152 23.39 11.64 1.87
N SER A 153 23.60 10.32 1.93
CA SER A 153 24.58 9.63 1.08
C SER A 153 24.28 9.81 -0.42
N TYR A 154 23.01 9.77 -0.83
CA TYR A 154 22.59 9.98 -2.22
C TYR A 154 22.74 11.43 -2.69
N ALA A 155 22.59 12.39 -1.76
CA ALA A 155 22.82 13.81 -2.04
C ALA A 155 24.32 14.10 -2.21
N VAL A 156 25.17 13.54 -1.35
CA VAL A 156 26.63 13.70 -1.39
C VAL A 156 27.24 13.03 -2.62
N SER A 157 26.73 11.85 -3.02
CA SER A 157 27.27 11.11 -4.17
C SER A 157 26.92 11.72 -5.54
N GLY A 158 26.33 12.93 -5.59
CA GLY A 158 25.94 13.61 -6.83
C GLY A 158 24.87 12.87 -7.66
N LEU A 159 24.21 11.85 -7.09
CA LEU A 159 23.14 11.12 -7.77
C LEU A 159 21.84 11.93 -7.84
N VAL A 160 21.80 13.06 -7.13
CA VAL A 160 20.73 14.05 -7.11
C VAL A 160 21.38 15.43 -7.21
N SER A 161 21.33 16.06 -8.38
CA SER A 161 21.67 17.48 -8.48
C SER A 161 20.61 18.31 -7.74
N PRO A 162 20.97 19.30 -6.92
CA PRO A 162 20.00 20.22 -6.32
C PRO A 162 19.37 21.00 -7.46
N THR A 163 18.17 20.62 -7.87
CA THR A 163 17.41 21.36 -8.88
C THR A 163 16.71 22.50 -8.16
N ASN A 164 17.26 23.69 -8.35
CA ASN A 164 16.69 25.02 -8.14
C ASN A 164 15.80 25.20 -6.91
N THR A 165 16.44 25.72 -5.86
CA THR A 165 15.79 26.62 -4.90
C THR A 165 14.99 27.69 -5.65
N ARG A 166 13.67 27.59 -5.55
CA ARG A 166 12.75 28.69 -5.24
C ARG A 166 13.19 30.07 -5.78
N ARG A 167 12.80 30.41 -7.01
CA ARG A 167 12.70 31.82 -7.43
C ARG A 167 11.25 32.25 -7.34
N SER A 168 10.81 32.54 -6.11
CA SER A 168 9.62 33.38 -5.90
C SER A 168 10.03 34.83 -6.16
N SER A 169 9.33 35.45 -7.11
CA SER A 169 8.90 36.86 -7.15
C SER A 169 9.93 37.98 -6.92
N GLY A 170 10.08 38.83 -7.94
CA GLY A 170 10.58 40.19 -7.78
C GLY A 170 11.31 40.74 -8.99
N ALA A 171 10.59 41.10 -10.05
CA ALA A 171 11.07 42.10 -11.01
C ALA A 171 9.84 42.82 -11.58
N SER A 172 9.67 44.05 -11.09
CA SER A 172 8.69 45.03 -11.51
C SER A 172 8.79 45.30 -13.01
N ASN A 173 7.64 45.36 -13.68
CA ASN A 173 7.55 46.03 -14.98
C ASN A 173 7.81 47.53 -14.78
N PRO A 174 8.64 48.17 -15.61
CA PRO A 174 8.47 49.57 -15.92
C PRO A 174 7.70 49.69 -17.24
N SER A 175 6.50 50.26 -17.15
CA SER A 175 5.81 50.89 -18.26
C SER A 175 6.58 52.14 -18.72
N ASP A 176 6.61 52.33 -20.03
CA ASP A 176 6.62 53.57 -20.82
C ASP A 176 7.72 54.63 -20.63
N ASN A 177 8.48 54.88 -21.71
CA ASN A 177 8.48 56.17 -22.43
C ASN A 177 9.54 56.19 -23.55
N HIS A 178 9.08 56.08 -24.81
CA HIS A 178 9.18 57.10 -25.88
C HIS A 178 8.81 56.52 -27.23
#